data_AF-A0A3R8QAE1-F1
#
_entry.id   AF-A0A3R8QAE1-F1
#
_cell.length_a   1.000
_cell.length_b   1.000
_cell.length_c   1.000
_cell.angle_alpha   90.00
_cell.angle_beta   90.00
_cell.angle_gamma   90.00
#
_symmetry.space_group_name_H-M   'P 1'
#
loop_
_entity.id
_entity.type
_entity.pdbx_description
1 polymer ?
#
loop_
_entity_poly.entity_id
_entity_poly.type
_entity_poly.pdbx_seq_one_letter_code
_entity_poly.pdbx_strand_id
1 'polypeptide(L)'
;MPAPQSTVPSAHAPAERAPRRQFPPLTPGPRLRAGAASATVWYLRLIAVLNVLAVLSLPFRQEVHEHNTSKLFNQEHPHQHVGAFFTPYLATGGLVSAALAIFLMLVMRRRKRAAWLTNIALAGPLLVVYVIGLITQDRYADHVFNWVSAGLTALFVAALLIGRREFNAVGDPSNPKLALAVGAGGLLATGGLGTLLVHATNKLPGANLTDEIVYAYLRGISVGVFADRIDHVHAPRWTDITVNALLAAAFCLVLYACFRSPRGEQLLTAADEERLRALLDRHGARDSLGYFALRRDKAAVFSPSGKAAITYRVVGAVSLASGDPIGDPEAWPGAIDAWLAEARRHAWIPAVMGASEEAGTVYARHGLDALELGDEAIVDIADFTLEGRPMRVVRQAHNRVKRAGYTVRIRRHEDIPADEMAHLIDRADHWRDGATERGFSMALGRLGDPGDGRCVMLECRDGDDQPRALLSFVPWGEHGLSLDLMRRDRDCENGLMEYMVVELLLRAGDLGVQRVSLNFAMFRSVFERGARLGAGPVLRLWRSVLTFFSRWWQIESLYRANAKYRPVWEPRFLLFAKSSDIPRIGLASARAEGFLTLPVIGERSQQS
;
A
#
# COMPACT_ATOMS: atom_id res chain seq x y z
N MET A 1 -77.00 -60.97 32.90
CA MET A 1 -77.64 -61.23 31.59
C MET A 1 -78.35 -59.97 31.15
N PRO A 2 -78.35 -59.52 29.87
CA PRO A 2 -77.51 -59.87 28.70
C PRO A 2 -76.80 -58.62 28.08
N ALA A 3 -75.58 -58.73 27.51
CA ALA A 3 -75.18 -58.76 26.07
C ALA A 3 -75.20 -57.41 25.31
N PRO A 4 -74.41 -57.17 24.23
CA PRO A 4 -73.15 -57.77 23.77
C PRO A 4 -72.03 -56.73 23.46
N GLN A 5 -70.80 -57.21 23.29
CA GLN A 5 -69.64 -56.43 22.81
C GLN A 5 -69.78 -56.09 21.31
N SER A 6 -69.61 -54.81 20.96
CA SER A 6 -69.47 -54.34 19.58
C SER A 6 -68.04 -53.83 19.34
N THR A 7 -67.36 -54.47 18.40
CA THR A 7 -66.05 -54.13 17.84
C THR A 7 -66.02 -52.75 17.19
N VAL A 8 -65.03 -51.92 17.54
CA VAL A 8 -64.69 -50.67 16.83
C VAL A 8 -63.32 -50.84 16.13
N PRO A 9 -63.14 -50.42 14.87
CA PRO A 9 -61.92 -50.68 14.09
C PRO A 9 -60.76 -49.75 14.49
N SER A 10 -59.53 -50.24 14.29
CA SER A 10 -58.27 -49.53 14.54
C SER A 10 -58.18 -48.22 13.75
N ALA A 11 -57.81 -47.13 14.44
CA ALA A 11 -57.49 -45.86 13.82
C ALA A 11 -56.27 -45.99 12.88
N HIS A 12 -56.45 -45.60 11.61
CA HIS A 12 -55.37 -45.46 10.64
C HIS A 12 -54.34 -44.43 11.13
N ALA A 13 -53.07 -44.86 11.23
CA ALA A 13 -51.93 -43.98 11.39
C ALA A 13 -51.78 -43.08 10.13
N PRO A 14 -51.48 -41.77 10.28
CA PRO A 14 -51.24 -40.91 9.13
C PRO A 14 -49.92 -41.28 8.45
N ALA A 15 -49.96 -41.44 7.13
CA ALA A 15 -48.81 -41.76 6.30
C ALA A 15 -47.65 -40.77 6.51
N GLU A 16 -46.45 -41.30 6.75
CA GLU A 16 -45.19 -40.55 6.81
C GLU A 16 -45.03 -39.70 5.55
N ARG A 17 -45.03 -38.36 5.72
CA ARG A 17 -44.61 -37.44 4.67
C ARG A 17 -43.13 -37.66 4.38
N ALA A 18 -42.82 -38.16 3.19
CA ALA A 18 -41.46 -38.26 2.68
C ALA A 18 -40.68 -36.94 2.89
N PRO A 19 -39.40 -36.98 3.27
CA PRO A 19 -38.62 -35.80 3.55
C PRO A 19 -38.55 -34.91 2.31
N ARG A 20 -39.01 -33.65 2.44
CA ARG A 20 -38.81 -32.62 1.41
C ARG A 20 -37.31 -32.52 1.13
N ARG A 21 -36.88 -32.92 -0.07
CA ARG A 21 -35.52 -32.64 -0.57
C ARG A 21 -35.27 -31.14 -0.47
N GLN A 22 -34.48 -30.72 0.51
CA GLN A 22 -33.96 -29.36 0.57
C GLN A 22 -32.96 -29.22 -0.57
N PHE A 23 -33.38 -28.59 -1.66
CA PHE A 23 -32.42 -28.15 -2.68
C PHE A 23 -31.49 -27.13 -2.00
N PRO A 24 -30.16 -27.32 -2.06
CA PRO A 24 -29.24 -26.28 -1.60
C PRO A 24 -29.55 -25.00 -2.39
N PRO A 25 -29.48 -23.81 -1.77
CA PRO A 25 -29.72 -22.56 -2.47
C PRO A 25 -28.81 -22.52 -3.71
N LEU A 26 -29.36 -22.17 -4.87
CA LEU A 26 -28.66 -22.00 -6.15
C LEU A 26 -27.65 -20.85 -6.02
N THR A 27 -26.58 -21.11 -5.30
CA THR A 27 -25.48 -20.17 -5.15
C THR A 27 -24.52 -20.38 -6.31
N PRO A 28 -24.20 -19.32 -7.08
CA PRO A 28 -23.27 -19.47 -8.19
C PRO A 28 -21.93 -19.97 -7.69
N GLY A 29 -21.32 -20.90 -8.45
CA GLY A 29 -20.03 -21.52 -8.09
C GLY A 29 -18.89 -20.50 -7.99
N PRO A 30 -17.80 -20.83 -7.26
CA PRO A 30 -16.71 -19.90 -6.96
C PRO A 30 -16.03 -19.35 -8.23
N ARG A 31 -15.87 -20.17 -9.27
CA ARG A 31 -15.32 -19.73 -10.57
C ARG A 31 -16.21 -18.70 -11.26
N LEU A 32 -17.53 -18.89 -11.24
CA LEU A 32 -18.48 -17.96 -11.85
C LEU A 32 -18.47 -16.61 -11.11
N ARG A 33 -18.40 -16.62 -9.77
CA ARG A 33 -18.31 -15.39 -8.97
C ARG A 33 -17.05 -14.61 -9.25
N ALA A 34 -15.89 -15.28 -9.23
CA ALA A 34 -14.62 -14.67 -9.56
C ALA A 34 -14.59 -14.13 -11.00
N GLY A 35 -15.17 -14.88 -11.94
CA GLY A 35 -15.35 -14.47 -13.34
C GLY A 35 -16.22 -13.21 -13.46
N ALA A 36 -17.42 -13.21 -12.87
CA ALA A 36 -18.34 -12.07 -12.87
C ALA A 36 -17.72 -10.82 -12.25
N ALA A 37 -17.06 -10.97 -11.11
CA ALA A 37 -16.36 -9.87 -10.44
C ALA A 37 -15.16 -9.37 -11.26
N SER A 38 -14.56 -10.18 -12.12
CA SER A 38 -13.49 -9.75 -13.03
C SER A 38 -14.07 -9.06 -14.27
N ALA A 39 -15.24 -9.51 -14.75
CA ALA A 39 -15.96 -8.89 -15.86
C ALA A 39 -16.36 -7.44 -15.55
N THR A 40 -16.79 -7.13 -14.32
CA THR A 40 -17.10 -5.73 -13.93
C THR A 40 -15.88 -4.82 -14.04
N VAL A 41 -14.69 -5.30 -13.67
CA VAL A 41 -13.43 -4.55 -13.79
C VAL A 41 -13.06 -4.34 -15.26
N TRP A 42 -13.23 -5.35 -16.10
CA TRP A 42 -12.99 -5.25 -17.54
C TRP A 42 -13.97 -4.32 -18.25
N TYR A 43 -15.25 -4.35 -17.87
CA TYR A 43 -16.26 -3.41 -18.36
C TYR A 43 -15.84 -1.96 -18.08
N LEU A 44 -15.52 -1.63 -16.83
CA LEU A 44 -15.09 -0.27 -16.46
C LEU A 44 -13.80 0.15 -17.18
N ARG A 45 -12.87 -0.78 -17.43
CA ARG A 45 -11.67 -0.51 -18.23
C ARG A 45 -12.02 -0.15 -19.67
N LEU A 46 -12.91 -0.92 -20.30
CA LEU A 46 -13.35 -0.64 -21.67
C LEU A 46 -14.04 0.72 -21.75
N ILE A 47 -14.97 1.01 -20.83
CA ILE A 47 -15.67 2.30 -20.75
C ILE A 47 -14.69 3.47 -20.55
N ALA A 48 -13.69 3.31 -19.69
CA ALA A 48 -12.65 4.32 -19.51
C ALA A 48 -11.91 4.63 -20.82
N VAL A 49 -11.48 3.61 -21.55
CA VAL A 49 -10.80 3.78 -22.85
C VAL A 49 -11.71 4.45 -23.86
N LEU A 50 -12.96 3.99 -23.98
CA LEU A 50 -13.95 4.57 -24.89
C LEU A 50 -14.22 6.04 -24.58
N ASN A 51 -14.36 6.42 -23.31
CA ASN A 51 -14.56 7.81 -22.92
C ASN A 51 -13.34 8.70 -23.25
N VAL A 52 -12.11 8.20 -23.07
CA VAL A 52 -10.89 8.95 -23.45
C VAL A 52 -10.81 9.11 -24.97
N LEU A 53 -11.07 8.04 -25.72
CA LEU A 53 -11.10 8.08 -27.18
C LEU A 53 -12.18 9.05 -27.70
N ALA A 54 -13.34 9.11 -27.05
CA ALA A 54 -14.42 10.04 -27.42
C ALA A 54 -14.06 11.51 -27.24
N VAL A 55 -13.16 11.82 -26.30
CA VAL A 55 -12.68 13.19 -26.10
C VAL A 55 -11.57 13.54 -27.09
N LEU A 56 -10.69 12.58 -27.42
CA LEU A 56 -9.51 12.81 -28.27
C LEU A 56 -9.81 12.71 -29.77
N SER A 57 -10.83 11.95 -30.18
CA SER A 57 -11.18 11.75 -31.59
C SER A 57 -12.33 12.65 -32.01
N LEU A 58 -12.04 13.63 -32.89
CA LEU A 58 -13.02 14.51 -33.53
C LEU A 58 -14.14 13.76 -34.28
N PRO A 59 -13.86 12.77 -35.16
CA PRO A 59 -14.91 12.05 -35.87
C PRO A 59 -15.77 11.19 -34.94
N PHE A 60 -15.17 10.55 -33.93
CA PHE A 60 -15.92 9.74 -32.96
C PHE A 60 -16.79 10.61 -32.03
N ARG A 61 -16.34 11.82 -31.70
CA ARG A 61 -17.13 12.78 -30.91
C ARG A 61 -18.32 13.31 -31.71
N GLN A 62 -18.14 13.57 -33.00
CA GLN A 62 -19.22 13.93 -33.91
C GLN A 62 -20.22 12.78 -34.03
N GLU A 63 -19.77 11.53 -34.23
CA GLU A 63 -20.65 10.36 -34.25
C GLU A 63 -21.42 10.18 -32.95
N VAL A 64 -20.77 10.28 -31.77
CA VAL A 64 -21.44 10.17 -30.47
C VAL A 64 -22.42 11.31 -30.23
N HIS A 65 -22.08 12.53 -30.65
CA HIS A 65 -22.95 13.70 -30.51
C HIS A 65 -24.12 13.65 -31.49
N GLU A 66 -23.88 13.31 -32.77
CA GLU A 66 -24.89 13.12 -33.82
C GLU A 66 -25.80 11.92 -33.53
N HIS A 67 -25.29 10.87 -32.87
CA HIS A 67 -26.12 9.78 -32.33
C HIS A 67 -26.99 10.25 -31.18
N ASN A 68 -26.40 10.92 -30.18
CA ASN A 68 -27.16 11.40 -29.02
C ASN A 68 -28.18 12.50 -29.36
N THR A 69 -27.99 13.21 -30.49
CA THR A 69 -28.84 14.32 -30.96
C THR A 69 -29.61 14.03 -32.26
N SER A 70 -29.69 12.76 -32.69
CA SER A 70 -30.52 12.27 -33.81
C SER A 70 -30.33 12.96 -35.17
N LYS A 71 -29.10 13.27 -35.61
CA LYS A 71 -28.89 13.93 -36.93
C LYS A 71 -28.67 12.99 -38.11
N LEU A 72 -28.40 11.70 -37.88
CA LEU A 72 -27.93 10.81 -38.94
C LEU A 72 -29.01 10.19 -39.83
N PHE A 73 -30.31 10.35 -39.52
CA PHE A 73 -31.39 9.64 -40.25
C PHE A 73 -32.54 10.48 -40.81
N ASN A 74 -32.71 11.76 -40.44
CA ASN A 74 -33.90 12.52 -40.84
C ASN A 74 -33.54 13.87 -41.45
N GLN A 75 -33.64 13.95 -42.78
CA GLN A 75 -33.60 15.20 -43.52
C GLN A 75 -34.98 15.90 -43.55
N GLU A 76 -36.06 15.25 -43.08
CA GLU A 76 -37.44 15.75 -43.22
C GLU A 76 -38.07 16.36 -41.94
N HIS A 77 -37.59 16.08 -40.72
CA HIS A 77 -38.19 16.61 -39.48
C HIS A 77 -37.16 17.02 -38.41
N PRO A 78 -36.69 18.30 -38.40
CA PRO A 78 -35.55 18.74 -37.59
C PRO A 78 -35.81 18.93 -36.08
N HIS A 79 -37.06 18.84 -35.59
CA HIS A 79 -37.41 19.23 -34.22
C HIS A 79 -37.92 18.09 -33.31
N GLN A 80 -38.03 16.85 -33.80
CA GLN A 80 -38.87 15.84 -33.12
C GLN A 80 -38.10 14.78 -32.30
N HIS A 81 -36.76 14.66 -32.40
CA HIS A 81 -36.02 13.51 -31.84
C HIS A 81 -34.72 13.82 -31.06
N VAL A 82 -34.51 15.06 -30.61
CA VAL A 82 -33.34 15.37 -29.75
C VAL A 82 -33.47 14.59 -28.43
N GLY A 83 -32.54 13.65 -28.16
CA GLY A 83 -32.47 12.87 -26.92
C GLY A 83 -33.20 11.52 -26.93
N ALA A 84 -33.35 10.86 -28.08
CA ALA A 84 -33.95 9.52 -28.20
C ALA A 84 -33.03 8.36 -27.80
N PHE A 85 -31.72 8.59 -27.62
CA PHE A 85 -30.73 7.55 -27.32
C PHE A 85 -30.13 7.72 -25.92
N PHE A 86 -29.98 6.61 -25.20
CA PHE A 86 -29.22 6.58 -23.94
C PHE A 86 -28.02 5.64 -24.05
N THR A 87 -26.92 6.00 -23.38
CA THR A 87 -25.65 5.25 -23.44
C THR A 87 -25.52 4.24 -22.30
N PRO A 88 -24.67 3.20 -22.43
CA PRO A 88 -24.42 2.27 -21.33
C PRO A 88 -23.86 2.97 -20.07
N TYR A 89 -24.02 2.36 -18.89
CA TYR A 89 -23.50 2.91 -17.62
C TYR A 89 -22.05 3.42 -17.74
N LEU A 90 -21.85 4.70 -17.39
CA LEU A 90 -20.60 5.49 -17.48
C LEU A 90 -20.05 5.76 -18.90
N ALA A 91 -20.73 5.35 -19.98
CA ALA A 91 -20.31 5.59 -21.36
C ALA A 91 -20.82 6.96 -21.89
N THR A 92 -20.52 8.05 -21.20
CA THR A 92 -21.07 9.39 -21.51
C THR A 92 -20.13 10.26 -22.35
N GLY A 93 -18.93 9.77 -22.70
CA GLY A 93 -18.00 10.46 -23.58
C GLY A 93 -17.27 11.67 -22.97
N GLY A 94 -17.18 11.76 -21.64
CA GLY A 94 -16.49 12.85 -20.92
C GLY A 94 -15.31 12.41 -20.06
N LEU A 95 -14.35 13.31 -19.81
CA LEU A 95 -13.15 13.01 -19.00
C LEU A 95 -13.51 12.71 -17.53
N VAL A 96 -14.56 13.31 -16.98
CA VAL A 96 -15.06 12.99 -15.64
C VAL A 96 -15.56 11.54 -15.55
N SER A 97 -16.31 11.09 -16.56
CA SER A 97 -16.78 9.70 -16.60
C SER A 97 -15.65 8.72 -16.90
N ALA A 98 -14.66 9.11 -17.70
CA ALA A 98 -13.41 8.36 -17.84
C ALA A 98 -12.67 8.24 -16.50
N ALA A 99 -12.48 9.35 -15.77
CA ALA A 99 -11.82 9.38 -14.48
C ALA A 99 -12.56 8.55 -13.43
N LEU A 100 -13.89 8.66 -13.37
CA LEU A 100 -14.75 7.86 -12.50
C LEU A 100 -14.70 6.37 -12.85
N ALA A 101 -14.74 6.01 -14.14
CA ALA A 101 -14.59 4.62 -14.58
C ALA A 101 -13.20 4.07 -14.24
N ILE A 102 -12.13 4.83 -14.46
CA ILE A 102 -10.76 4.45 -14.07
C ILE A 102 -10.68 4.24 -12.56
N PHE A 103 -11.22 5.18 -11.80
CA PHE A 103 -11.20 5.12 -10.35
C PHE A 103 -11.95 3.90 -9.82
N LEU A 104 -13.21 3.71 -10.24
CA LEU A 104 -14.01 2.56 -9.84
C LEU A 104 -13.36 1.25 -10.29
N MET A 105 -12.75 1.21 -11.49
CA MET A 105 -11.96 0.06 -11.95
C MET A 105 -10.81 -0.26 -10.98
N LEU A 106 -10.01 0.74 -10.57
CA LEU A 106 -8.88 0.57 -9.67
C LEU A 106 -9.32 0.07 -8.29
N VAL A 107 -10.42 0.60 -7.75
CA VAL A 107 -10.95 0.21 -6.44
C VAL A 107 -11.67 -1.14 -6.48
N MET A 108 -12.43 -1.42 -7.54
CA MET A 108 -13.07 -2.73 -7.75
C MET A 108 -12.05 -3.84 -7.98
N ARG A 109 -10.90 -3.54 -8.60
CA ARG A 109 -9.78 -4.49 -8.71
C ARG A 109 -9.26 -4.92 -7.33
N ARG A 110 -9.35 -4.04 -6.33
CA ARG A 110 -9.02 -4.34 -4.92
C ARG A 110 -10.16 -5.02 -4.15
N ARG A 111 -11.24 -5.43 -4.83
CA ARG A 111 -12.36 -6.15 -4.22
C ARG A 111 -13.02 -5.40 -3.04
N LYS A 112 -12.94 -4.05 -2.99
CA LYS A 112 -13.51 -3.26 -1.89
C LYS A 112 -15.03 -3.21 -1.95
N ARG A 113 -15.67 -3.41 -0.79
CA ARG A 113 -17.14 -3.41 -0.66
C ARG A 113 -17.76 -2.05 -1.02
N ALA A 114 -17.08 -0.96 -0.66
CA ALA A 114 -17.53 0.40 -0.96
C ALA A 114 -17.70 0.62 -2.47
N ALA A 115 -16.73 0.20 -3.29
CA ALA A 115 -16.83 0.37 -4.75
C ALA A 115 -17.94 -0.50 -5.36
N TRP A 116 -18.17 -1.70 -4.84
CA TRP A 116 -19.33 -2.50 -5.24
C TRP A 116 -20.65 -1.79 -4.90
N LEU A 117 -20.75 -1.24 -3.69
CA LEU A 117 -21.93 -0.49 -3.26
C LEU A 117 -22.15 0.77 -4.10
N THR A 118 -21.10 1.52 -4.43
CA THR A 118 -21.19 2.69 -5.30
C THR A 118 -21.65 2.30 -6.71
N ASN A 119 -21.08 1.26 -7.31
CA ASN A 119 -21.48 0.82 -8.64
C ASN A 119 -22.93 0.31 -8.67
N ILE A 120 -23.38 -0.45 -7.66
CA ILE A 120 -24.77 -0.92 -7.64
C ILE A 120 -25.75 0.23 -7.37
N ALA A 121 -25.39 1.20 -6.53
CA ALA A 121 -26.21 2.37 -6.24
C ALA A 121 -26.33 3.32 -7.44
N LEU A 122 -25.35 3.36 -8.33
CA LEU A 122 -25.40 4.17 -9.56
C LEU A 122 -26.02 3.41 -10.73
N ALA A 123 -25.55 2.19 -11.01
CA ALA A 123 -25.98 1.41 -12.18
C ALA A 123 -27.37 0.78 -11.99
N GLY A 124 -27.74 0.41 -10.76
CA GLY A 124 -29.02 -0.22 -10.45
C GLY A 124 -30.22 0.68 -10.75
N PRO A 125 -30.32 1.88 -10.14
CA PRO A 125 -31.39 2.82 -10.45
C PRO A 125 -31.38 3.26 -11.93
N LEU A 126 -30.20 3.44 -12.52
CA LEU A 126 -30.08 3.77 -13.94
C LEU A 126 -30.71 2.69 -14.83
N LEU A 127 -30.45 1.41 -14.54
CA LEU A 127 -31.07 0.29 -15.23
C LEU A 127 -32.60 0.31 -15.10
N VAL A 128 -33.13 0.62 -13.91
CA VAL A 128 -34.58 0.74 -13.69
C VAL A 128 -35.16 1.87 -14.56
N VAL A 129 -34.49 3.02 -14.63
CA VAL A 129 -34.90 4.13 -15.50
C VAL A 129 -34.89 3.72 -16.98
N TYR A 130 -33.88 2.98 -17.44
CA TYR A 130 -33.85 2.48 -18.82
C TYR A 130 -34.97 1.50 -19.12
N VAL A 131 -35.25 0.58 -18.20
CA VAL A 131 -36.34 -0.39 -18.36
C VAL A 131 -37.70 0.31 -18.37
N ILE A 132 -37.94 1.26 -17.45
CA ILE A 132 -39.18 2.06 -17.45
C ILE A 132 -39.29 2.85 -18.76
N GLY A 133 -38.23 3.52 -19.19
CA GLY A 133 -38.21 4.27 -20.45
C GLY A 133 -38.56 3.41 -21.67
N LEU A 134 -37.98 2.21 -21.78
CA LEU A 134 -38.25 1.25 -22.86
C LEU A 134 -39.68 0.67 -22.82
N ILE A 135 -40.28 0.53 -21.64
CA ILE A 135 -41.64 -0.03 -21.50
C ILE A 135 -42.72 1.05 -21.68
N THR A 136 -42.46 2.26 -21.19
CA THR A 136 -43.49 3.32 -21.11
C THR A 136 -43.48 4.29 -22.28
N GLN A 137 -42.40 4.34 -23.07
CA GLN A 137 -42.26 5.30 -24.15
C GLN A 137 -41.80 4.60 -25.42
N ASP A 138 -42.74 4.43 -26.36
CA ASP A 138 -42.49 3.75 -27.65
C ASP A 138 -41.30 4.37 -28.40
N ARG A 139 -41.13 5.70 -28.32
CA ARG A 139 -40.00 6.44 -28.92
C ARG A 139 -38.62 5.91 -28.51
N TYR A 140 -38.49 5.27 -27.35
CA TYR A 140 -37.23 4.69 -26.91
C TYR A 140 -37.10 3.22 -27.29
N ALA A 141 -38.21 2.50 -27.35
CA ALA A 141 -38.28 1.07 -27.67
C ALA A 141 -37.97 0.79 -29.14
N ASP A 142 -38.30 1.72 -30.04
CA ASP A 142 -38.09 1.62 -31.48
C ASP A 142 -36.61 1.61 -31.89
N HIS A 143 -35.70 1.96 -30.98
CA HIS A 143 -34.28 2.07 -31.25
C HIS A 143 -33.48 0.89 -30.67
N VAL A 144 -32.92 0.05 -31.56
CA VAL A 144 -32.09 -1.12 -31.20
C VAL A 144 -30.91 -0.74 -30.28
N PHE A 145 -30.33 0.45 -30.46
CA PHE A 145 -29.24 0.94 -29.63
C PHE A 145 -29.62 1.05 -28.14
N ASN A 146 -30.83 1.49 -27.83
CA ASN A 146 -31.31 1.62 -26.46
C ASN A 146 -31.43 0.25 -25.78
N TRP A 147 -31.86 -0.77 -26.52
CA TRP A 147 -31.86 -2.16 -26.07
C TRP A 147 -30.44 -2.69 -25.80
N VAL A 148 -29.48 -2.36 -26.66
CA VAL A 148 -28.06 -2.72 -26.45
C VAL A 148 -27.49 -2.03 -25.20
N SER A 149 -27.75 -0.73 -25.03
CA SER A 149 -27.31 0.04 -23.86
C SER A 149 -27.91 -0.47 -22.55
N ALA A 150 -29.20 -0.78 -22.55
CA ALA A 150 -29.89 -1.38 -21.41
C ALA A 150 -29.34 -2.79 -21.14
N GLY A 151 -29.10 -3.61 -22.17
CA GLY A 151 -28.54 -4.94 -22.06
C GLY A 151 -27.13 -4.96 -21.47
N LEU A 152 -26.24 -4.08 -21.92
CA LEU A 152 -24.89 -3.94 -21.38
C LEU A 152 -24.91 -3.49 -19.91
N THR A 153 -25.80 -2.54 -19.57
CA THR A 153 -25.99 -2.07 -18.19
C THR A 153 -26.57 -3.19 -17.31
N ALA A 154 -27.53 -3.97 -17.82
CA ALA A 154 -28.10 -5.12 -17.15
C ALA A 154 -27.06 -6.22 -16.90
N LEU A 155 -26.20 -6.50 -17.89
CA LEU A 155 -25.11 -7.46 -17.76
C LEU A 155 -24.11 -7.03 -16.68
N PHE A 156 -23.78 -5.73 -16.63
CA PHE A 156 -22.91 -5.17 -15.60
C PHE A 156 -23.54 -5.31 -14.20
N VAL A 157 -24.82 -4.95 -14.04
CA VAL A 157 -25.56 -5.10 -12.78
C VAL A 157 -25.66 -6.57 -12.36
N ALA A 158 -25.95 -7.48 -13.29
CA ALA A 158 -25.98 -8.92 -13.03
C ALA A 158 -24.61 -9.44 -12.57
N ALA A 159 -23.52 -9.00 -13.21
CA ALA A 159 -22.17 -9.35 -12.82
C ALA A 159 -21.83 -8.82 -11.40
N LEU A 160 -22.28 -7.62 -11.03
CA LEU A 160 -22.15 -7.10 -9.66
C LEU A 160 -22.91 -7.96 -8.65
N LEU A 161 -24.13 -8.39 -8.96
CA LEU A 161 -24.96 -9.21 -8.07
C LEU A 161 -24.38 -10.63 -7.89
N ILE A 162 -23.94 -11.26 -8.98
CA ILE A 162 -23.29 -12.58 -8.97
C ILE A 162 -21.95 -12.51 -8.20
N GLY A 163 -21.16 -11.47 -8.45
CA GLY A 163 -19.86 -11.24 -7.84
C GLY A 163 -19.90 -10.66 -6.42
N ARG A 164 -21.08 -10.41 -5.82
CA ARG A 164 -21.22 -9.66 -4.54
C ARG A 164 -20.33 -10.17 -3.41
N ARG A 165 -20.14 -11.49 -3.31
CA ARG A 165 -19.34 -12.12 -2.24
C ARG A 165 -17.84 -12.03 -2.46
N GLU A 166 -17.39 -11.62 -3.65
CA GLU A 166 -15.99 -11.34 -3.91
C GLU A 166 -15.60 -9.94 -3.40
N PHE A 167 -16.56 -9.03 -3.22
CA PHE A 167 -16.34 -7.64 -2.82
C PHE A 167 -16.49 -7.42 -1.31
N ASN A 168 -15.75 -8.17 -0.50
CA ASN A 168 -15.84 -8.09 0.96
C ASN A 168 -14.72 -7.26 1.61
N ALA A 169 -13.78 -6.72 0.82
CA ALA A 169 -12.64 -6.03 1.40
C ALA A 169 -13.07 -4.73 2.08
N VAL A 170 -12.65 -4.56 3.34
CA VAL A 170 -12.91 -3.37 4.15
C VAL A 170 -11.99 -2.24 3.68
N GLY A 171 -12.53 -1.03 3.57
CA GLY A 171 -11.75 0.15 3.20
C GLY A 171 -10.87 0.62 4.35
N ASP A 172 -9.70 1.15 4.04
CA ASP A 172 -8.86 1.88 5.00
C ASP A 172 -9.62 3.12 5.51
N PRO A 173 -9.38 3.58 6.74
CA PRO A 173 -10.01 4.80 7.26
C PRO A 173 -9.67 5.98 6.35
N SER A 174 -10.68 6.52 5.66
CA SER A 174 -10.55 7.73 4.86
C SER A 174 -10.50 8.96 5.77
N ASN A 175 -9.97 10.08 5.27
CA ASN A 175 -10.15 11.38 5.91
C ASN A 175 -11.36 12.11 5.28
N PRO A 176 -12.60 11.89 5.78
CA PRO A 176 -13.80 12.47 5.19
C PRO A 176 -13.79 14.00 5.28
N LYS A 177 -13.14 14.58 6.29
CA LYS A 177 -13.04 16.05 6.44
C LYS A 177 -12.19 16.66 5.32
N LEU A 178 -11.03 16.07 5.04
CA LEU A 178 -10.18 16.49 3.93
C LEU A 178 -10.87 16.30 2.58
N ALA A 179 -11.53 15.15 2.38
CA ALA A 179 -12.29 14.87 1.17
C ALA A 179 -13.44 15.88 0.96
N LEU A 180 -14.17 16.21 2.02
CA LEU A 180 -15.26 17.19 1.97
C LEU A 180 -14.72 18.60 1.69
N ALA A 181 -13.64 19.02 2.35
CA ALA A 181 -13.02 20.32 2.13
C ALA A 181 -12.48 20.45 0.70
N VAL A 182 -11.78 19.42 0.20
CA VAL A 182 -11.29 19.36 -1.17
C VAL A 182 -12.44 19.30 -2.18
N GLY A 183 -13.52 18.59 -1.87
CA GLY A 183 -14.71 18.52 -2.71
C GLY A 183 -15.44 19.84 -2.82
N ALA A 184 -15.73 20.48 -1.68
CA ALA A 184 -16.38 21.78 -1.65
C ALA A 184 -15.51 22.86 -2.32
N GLY A 185 -14.22 22.93 -1.97
CA GLY A 185 -13.28 23.89 -2.58
C GLY A 185 -13.09 23.64 -4.07
N GLY A 186 -12.97 22.38 -4.49
CA GLY A 186 -12.84 21.99 -5.88
C GLY A 186 -14.09 22.34 -6.70
N LEU A 187 -15.29 22.06 -6.19
CA LEU A 187 -16.55 22.44 -6.83
C LEU A 187 -16.69 23.94 -6.96
N LEU A 188 -16.42 24.70 -5.90
CA LEU A 188 -16.49 26.18 -5.93
C LEU A 188 -15.46 26.78 -6.91
N ALA A 189 -14.22 26.29 -6.90
CA ALA A 189 -13.18 26.79 -7.79
C ALA A 189 -13.47 26.45 -9.25
N THR A 190 -13.87 25.22 -9.55
CA THR A 190 -14.17 24.78 -10.93
C THR A 190 -15.46 25.39 -11.45
N GLY A 191 -16.49 25.51 -10.62
CA GLY A 191 -17.72 26.22 -10.96
C GLY A 191 -17.48 27.70 -11.20
N GLY A 192 -16.73 28.38 -10.33
CA GLY A 192 -16.39 29.80 -10.47
C GLY A 192 -15.53 30.08 -11.71
N LEU A 193 -14.43 29.34 -11.89
CA LEU A 193 -13.56 29.47 -13.06
C LEU A 193 -14.30 29.10 -14.35
N GLY A 194 -15.10 28.04 -14.32
CA GLY A 194 -15.87 27.59 -15.48
C GLY A 194 -16.94 28.61 -15.87
N THR A 195 -17.65 29.18 -14.90
CA THR A 195 -18.63 30.26 -15.14
C THR A 195 -17.94 31.50 -15.70
N LEU A 196 -16.79 31.92 -15.15
CA LEU A 196 -16.03 33.06 -15.66
C LEU A 196 -15.58 32.83 -17.11
N LEU A 197 -15.11 31.62 -17.42
CA LEU A 197 -14.66 31.23 -18.76
C LEU A 197 -15.83 31.23 -19.76
N VAL A 198 -17.00 30.72 -19.34
CA VAL A 198 -18.23 30.72 -20.14
C VAL A 198 -18.69 32.16 -20.36
N HIS A 199 -18.76 32.98 -19.31
CA HIS A 199 -19.13 34.40 -19.39
C HIS A 199 -18.25 35.19 -20.37
N ALA A 200 -16.92 35.00 -20.28
CA ALA A 200 -15.96 35.69 -21.14
C ALA A 200 -15.99 35.24 -22.61
N THR A 201 -16.56 34.07 -22.89
CA THR A 201 -16.52 33.46 -24.23
C THR A 201 -17.90 33.24 -24.85
N ASN A 202 -18.97 33.50 -24.12
CA ASN A 202 -20.33 33.40 -24.60
C ASN A 202 -20.58 34.43 -25.70
N LYS A 203 -21.12 33.96 -26.83
CA LYS A 203 -21.37 34.80 -28.02
C LYS A 203 -22.82 35.26 -28.15
N LEU A 204 -23.71 34.81 -27.26
CA LEU A 204 -25.14 35.11 -27.31
C LEU A 204 -25.52 36.17 -26.25
N PRO A 205 -26.23 37.24 -26.64
CA PRO A 205 -26.81 38.17 -25.67
C PRO A 205 -28.05 37.55 -25.02
N GLY A 206 -28.18 37.66 -23.69
CA GLY A 206 -29.38 37.24 -22.94
C GLY A 206 -29.21 36.09 -21.95
N ALA A 207 -28.00 35.54 -21.77
CA ALA A 207 -27.74 34.55 -20.71
C ALA A 207 -27.70 35.22 -19.32
N ASN A 208 -28.41 34.65 -18.35
CA ASN A 208 -28.25 35.05 -16.95
C ASN A 208 -27.03 34.34 -16.35
N LEU A 209 -26.46 34.92 -15.28
CA LEU A 209 -25.34 34.30 -14.55
C LEU A 209 -25.69 32.87 -14.08
N THR A 210 -26.95 32.61 -13.74
CA THR A 210 -27.44 31.28 -13.38
C THR A 210 -27.34 30.28 -14.54
N ASP A 211 -27.64 30.71 -15.78
CA ASP A 211 -27.57 29.86 -16.96
C ASP A 211 -26.12 29.47 -17.28
N GLU A 212 -25.18 30.40 -17.10
CA GLU A 212 -23.75 30.16 -17.28
C GLU A 212 -23.18 29.20 -16.23
N ILE A 213 -23.62 29.32 -14.97
CA ILE A 213 -23.26 28.41 -13.88
C ILE A 213 -23.78 26.99 -14.18
N VAL A 214 -25.07 26.87 -14.53
CA VAL A 214 -25.70 25.57 -14.83
C VAL A 214 -25.04 24.94 -16.06
N TYR A 215 -24.76 25.74 -17.10
CA TYR A 215 -24.03 25.30 -18.28
C TYR A 215 -22.63 24.75 -17.92
N ALA A 216 -21.85 25.48 -17.12
CA ALA A 216 -20.50 25.05 -16.72
C ALA A 216 -20.49 23.69 -15.98
N TYR A 217 -21.42 23.48 -15.04
CA TYR A 217 -21.51 22.20 -14.32
C TYR A 217 -22.03 21.05 -15.20
N LEU A 218 -23.06 21.26 -16.01
CA LEU A 218 -23.60 20.23 -16.91
C LEU A 218 -22.56 19.82 -17.97
N ARG A 219 -21.79 20.77 -18.48
CA ARG A 219 -20.70 20.52 -19.44
C ARG A 219 -19.49 19.81 -18.83
N GLY A 220 -19.28 20.00 -17.53
CA GLY A 220 -18.28 19.24 -16.78
C GLY A 220 -18.65 17.76 -16.59
N ILE A 221 -19.94 17.45 -16.43
CA ILE A 221 -20.42 16.07 -16.18
C ILE A 221 -20.65 15.29 -17.49
N SER A 222 -21.09 15.95 -18.56
CA SER A 222 -21.41 15.32 -19.86
C SER A 222 -20.93 16.15 -21.05
N VAL A 223 -20.42 15.44 -22.07
CA VAL A 223 -20.06 16.04 -23.37
C VAL A 223 -21.28 16.18 -24.31
N GLY A 224 -22.49 15.79 -23.89
CA GLY A 224 -23.73 15.99 -24.69
C GLY A 224 -25.04 16.22 -23.90
N VAL A 225 -26.11 16.55 -24.65
CA VAL A 225 -27.59 16.63 -24.42
C VAL A 225 -28.12 17.44 -23.22
N PHE A 226 -27.38 17.50 -22.10
CA PHE A 226 -27.82 18.29 -20.94
C PHE A 226 -27.37 19.75 -21.02
N ALA A 227 -26.17 20.02 -21.53
CA ALA A 227 -25.66 21.38 -21.71
C ALA A 227 -26.28 22.08 -22.93
N ASP A 228 -26.59 21.33 -24.00
CA ASP A 228 -27.24 21.86 -25.22
C ASP A 228 -28.74 22.18 -25.01
N ARG A 229 -29.26 21.97 -23.79
CA ARG A 229 -30.63 22.34 -23.39
C ARG A 229 -30.74 23.79 -22.89
N ILE A 230 -29.62 24.50 -22.78
CA ILE A 230 -29.57 25.91 -22.42
C ILE A 230 -29.37 26.70 -23.71
N ASP A 231 -30.48 27.09 -24.35
CA ASP A 231 -30.49 27.75 -25.66
C ASP A 231 -29.78 29.12 -25.68
N HIS A 232 -29.45 29.66 -24.51
CA HIS A 232 -28.92 31.02 -24.33
C HIS A 232 -27.39 31.09 -24.16
N VAL A 233 -26.67 29.96 -24.12
CA VAL A 233 -25.21 29.94 -23.91
C VAL A 233 -24.50 29.22 -25.06
N HIS A 234 -23.62 29.93 -25.77
CA HIS A 234 -22.78 29.33 -26.82
C HIS A 234 -21.30 29.67 -26.60
N ALA A 235 -20.57 28.71 -26.01
CA ALA A 235 -19.15 28.83 -25.74
C ALA A 235 -18.28 28.12 -26.80
N PRO A 236 -17.07 28.61 -27.09
CA PRO A 236 -16.08 27.93 -27.93
C PRO A 236 -15.69 26.55 -27.38
N ARG A 237 -15.34 25.64 -28.29
CA ARG A 237 -14.99 24.25 -27.95
C ARG A 237 -13.85 24.10 -26.94
N TRP A 238 -12.88 25.02 -26.98
CA TRP A 238 -11.75 25.00 -26.04
C TRP A 238 -12.22 25.35 -24.61
N THR A 239 -13.24 26.19 -24.45
CA THR A 239 -13.89 26.53 -23.18
C THR A 239 -14.46 25.27 -22.54
N ASP A 240 -15.24 24.51 -23.31
CA ASP A 240 -15.87 23.27 -22.85
C ASP A 240 -14.83 22.20 -22.43
N ILE A 241 -13.77 22.02 -23.23
CA ILE A 241 -12.70 21.06 -22.92
C ILE A 241 -11.98 21.47 -21.63
N THR A 242 -11.75 22.77 -21.44
CA THR A 242 -11.08 23.32 -20.25
C THR A 242 -11.94 23.12 -19.01
N VAL A 243 -13.24 23.43 -19.06
CA VAL A 243 -14.17 23.20 -17.95
C VAL A 243 -14.26 21.71 -17.59
N ASN A 244 -14.34 20.83 -18.61
CA ASN A 244 -14.36 19.37 -18.40
C ASN A 244 -13.06 18.86 -17.76
N ALA A 245 -11.91 19.36 -18.21
CA ALA A 245 -10.61 19.02 -17.65
C ALA A 245 -10.44 19.52 -16.21
N LEU A 246 -10.89 20.75 -15.91
CA LEU A 246 -10.88 21.32 -14.57
C LEU A 246 -11.74 20.50 -13.59
N LEU A 247 -12.95 20.13 -14.00
CA LEU A 247 -13.83 19.31 -13.16
C LEU A 247 -13.31 17.88 -12.98
N ALA A 248 -12.70 17.29 -14.02
CA ALA A 248 -12.04 16.00 -13.91
C ALA A 248 -10.81 16.06 -12.98
N ALA A 249 -10.02 17.14 -13.03
CA ALA A 249 -8.91 17.35 -12.12
C ALA A 249 -9.37 17.52 -10.66
N ALA A 250 -10.42 18.30 -10.41
CA ALA A 250 -11.02 18.45 -9.09
C ALA A 250 -11.56 17.11 -8.57
N PHE A 251 -12.25 16.34 -9.40
CA PHE A 251 -12.71 14.99 -9.05
C PHE A 251 -11.54 14.06 -8.68
N CYS A 252 -10.47 14.04 -9.48
CA CYS A 252 -9.25 13.31 -9.15
C CYS A 252 -8.61 13.77 -7.83
N LEU A 253 -8.66 15.07 -7.51
CA LEU A 253 -8.16 15.63 -6.24
C LEU A 253 -9.00 15.15 -5.05
N VAL A 254 -10.32 15.10 -5.18
CA VAL A 254 -11.23 14.57 -4.16
C VAL A 254 -10.96 13.09 -3.92
N LEU A 255 -10.80 12.32 -4.99
CA LEU A 255 -10.42 10.92 -4.89
C LEU A 255 -9.07 10.79 -4.17
N TYR A 256 -8.07 11.56 -4.58
CA TYR A 256 -6.77 11.58 -3.90
C TYR A 256 -6.92 11.89 -2.40
N ALA A 257 -7.73 12.87 -2.02
CA ALA A 257 -8.01 13.24 -0.63
C ALA A 257 -8.73 12.14 0.16
N CYS A 258 -9.73 11.47 -0.44
CA CYS A 258 -10.43 10.33 0.16
C CYS A 258 -9.50 9.16 0.50
N PHE A 259 -8.51 8.89 -0.35
CA PHE A 259 -7.59 7.75 -0.22
C PHE A 259 -6.22 8.12 0.34
N ARG A 260 -6.01 9.39 0.67
CA ARG A 260 -4.80 9.81 1.38
C ARG A 260 -4.92 9.34 2.82
N SER A 261 -4.15 8.30 3.15
CA SER A 261 -3.97 7.86 4.53
C SER A 261 -3.51 9.07 5.37
N PRO A 262 -4.08 9.27 6.57
CA PRO A 262 -3.46 10.13 7.57
C PRO A 262 -1.98 9.73 7.70
N ARG A 263 -1.07 10.70 7.55
CA ARG A 263 0.36 10.47 7.77
C ARG A 263 0.65 10.69 9.24
N GLY A 264 1.48 9.83 9.83
CA GLY A 264 2.04 10.05 11.18
C GLY A 264 1.23 9.49 12.34
N GLU A 265 0.27 8.58 12.12
CA GLU A 265 -0.32 7.86 13.26
C GLU A 265 0.63 6.79 13.79
N GLN A 266 0.79 6.75 15.11
CA GLN A 266 1.36 5.61 15.82
C GLN A 266 0.39 4.45 15.65
N LEU A 267 0.79 3.46 14.85
CA LEU A 267 -0.02 2.26 14.61
C LEU A 267 0.13 1.26 15.76
N LEU A 268 1.23 1.32 16.50
CA LEU A 268 1.49 0.50 17.67
C LEU A 268 0.91 1.19 18.91
N THR A 269 -0.08 0.58 19.55
CA THR A 269 -0.60 1.12 20.81
C THR A 269 0.37 0.83 21.96
N ALA A 270 0.29 1.60 23.04
CA ALA A 270 1.12 1.36 24.23
C ALA A 270 0.93 -0.06 24.80
N ALA A 271 -0.30 -0.59 24.77
CA ALA A 271 -0.61 -1.94 25.19
C ALA A 271 0.01 -3.00 24.27
N ASP A 272 0.07 -2.75 22.96
CA ASP A 272 0.76 -3.65 22.02
C ASP A 272 2.26 -3.64 22.26
N GLU A 273 2.85 -2.45 22.49
CA GLU A 273 4.28 -2.30 22.79
C GLU A 273 4.66 -3.07 24.07
N GLU A 274 3.87 -2.94 25.15
CA GLU A 274 4.10 -3.67 26.40
C GLU A 274 4.06 -5.19 26.20
N ARG A 275 3.07 -5.69 25.45
CA ARG A 275 2.95 -7.13 25.14
C ARG A 275 4.09 -7.63 24.27
N LEU A 276 4.53 -6.85 23.28
CA LEU A 276 5.69 -7.19 22.45
C LEU A 276 6.98 -7.23 23.27
N ARG A 277 7.19 -6.27 24.18
CA ARG A 277 8.33 -6.29 25.11
C ARG A 277 8.33 -7.56 25.96
N ALA A 278 7.18 -7.95 26.52
CA ALA A 278 7.07 -9.20 27.28
C ALA A 278 7.36 -10.46 26.45
N LEU A 279 7.11 -10.44 25.14
CA LEU A 279 7.50 -11.53 24.23
C LEU A 279 9.01 -11.49 23.92
N LEU A 280 9.58 -10.31 23.71
CA LEU A 280 11.02 -10.12 23.47
C LEU A 280 11.86 -10.47 24.70
N ASP A 281 11.39 -10.18 25.91
CA ASP A 281 12.11 -10.55 27.14
C ASP A 281 12.23 -12.06 27.30
N ARG A 282 11.24 -12.83 26.80
CA ARG A 282 11.25 -14.30 26.89
C ARG A 282 11.88 -15.00 25.68
N HIS A 283 11.74 -14.42 24.48
CA HIS A 283 12.06 -15.10 23.22
C HIS A 283 12.92 -14.26 22.26
N GLY A 284 13.30 -13.04 22.63
CA GLY A 284 14.01 -12.08 21.77
C GLY A 284 15.44 -12.46 21.43
N ALA A 285 16.01 -13.50 22.03
CA ALA A 285 17.35 -14.01 21.69
C ALA A 285 17.39 -14.79 20.35
N ARG A 286 16.24 -15.15 19.78
CA ARG A 286 16.17 -15.95 18.54
C ARG A 286 16.49 -15.16 17.28
N ASP A 287 16.07 -13.90 17.22
CA ASP A 287 16.22 -13.07 16.03
C ASP A 287 16.81 -11.71 16.39
N SER A 288 17.95 -11.38 15.78
CA SER A 288 18.66 -10.10 15.93
C SER A 288 17.86 -8.91 15.43
N LEU A 289 16.85 -9.14 14.60
CA LEU A 289 15.95 -8.11 14.09
C LEU A 289 14.68 -7.94 14.93
N GLY A 290 14.49 -8.79 15.95
CA GLY A 290 13.26 -8.83 16.74
C GLY A 290 12.93 -7.51 17.45
N TYR A 291 13.93 -6.78 17.94
CA TYR A 291 13.70 -5.51 18.67
C TYR A 291 13.11 -4.40 17.76
N PHE A 292 13.36 -4.45 16.45
CA PHE A 292 12.79 -3.49 15.49
C PHE A 292 11.27 -3.62 15.33
N ALA A 293 10.67 -4.71 15.84
CA ALA A 293 9.22 -4.87 15.95
C ALA A 293 8.57 -3.77 16.82
N LEU A 294 9.31 -3.13 17.72
CA LEU A 294 8.82 -2.08 18.61
C LEU A 294 8.69 -0.70 17.94
N ARG A 295 9.03 -0.59 16.65
CA ARG A 295 8.86 0.65 15.89
C ARG A 295 7.38 1.05 15.83
N ARG A 296 7.07 2.27 16.25
CA ARG A 296 5.68 2.76 16.44
C ARG A 296 4.88 3.00 15.15
N ASP A 297 5.53 2.96 13.99
CA ASP A 297 4.86 3.03 12.69
C ASP A 297 4.39 1.65 12.16
N LYS A 298 4.50 0.60 12.99
CA LYS A 298 3.98 -0.76 12.73
C LYS A 298 2.73 -1.01 13.57
N ALA A 299 1.78 -1.74 13.01
CA ALA A 299 0.72 -2.39 13.77
C ALA A 299 1.18 -3.79 14.22
N ALA A 300 0.54 -4.34 15.25
CA ALA A 300 0.78 -5.70 15.72
C ALA A 300 -0.47 -6.58 15.58
N VAL A 301 -0.29 -7.82 15.15
CA VAL A 301 -1.32 -8.87 15.22
C VAL A 301 -0.78 -10.02 16.06
N PHE A 302 -1.49 -10.35 17.12
CA PHE A 302 -1.11 -11.42 18.04
C PHE A 302 -1.80 -12.73 17.66
N SER A 303 -1.09 -13.83 17.88
CA SER A 303 -1.66 -15.18 17.89
C SER A 303 -2.85 -15.26 18.86
N PRO A 304 -3.83 -16.16 18.62
CA PRO A 304 -4.94 -16.39 19.55
C PRO A 304 -4.49 -16.75 20.98
N SER A 305 -3.34 -17.42 21.13
CA SER A 305 -2.75 -17.75 22.43
C SER A 305 -2.05 -16.57 23.11
N GLY A 306 -1.80 -15.47 22.38
CA GLY A 306 -1.03 -14.32 22.86
C GLY A 306 0.48 -14.58 23.01
N LYS A 307 0.97 -15.77 22.65
CA LYS A 307 2.38 -16.18 22.82
C LYS A 307 3.29 -15.82 21.64
N ALA A 308 2.71 -15.35 20.54
CA ALA A 308 3.43 -14.84 19.38
C ALA A 308 2.72 -13.65 18.75
N ALA A 309 3.45 -12.82 18.01
CA ALA A 309 2.93 -11.66 17.29
C ALA A 309 3.68 -11.40 15.97
N ILE A 310 3.00 -10.82 15.00
CA ILE A 310 3.59 -10.28 13.77
C ILE A 310 3.40 -8.77 13.78
N THR A 311 4.49 -8.04 13.55
CA THR A 311 4.43 -6.60 13.35
C THR A 311 4.54 -6.28 11.87
N TYR A 312 3.68 -5.37 11.39
CA TYR A 312 3.57 -5.05 9.98
C TYR A 312 3.16 -3.60 9.77
N ARG A 313 3.42 -3.08 8.57
CA ARG A 313 2.94 -1.78 8.13
C ARG A 313 2.33 -1.88 6.75
N VAL A 314 1.24 -1.16 6.55
CA VAL A 314 0.58 -1.11 5.24
C VAL A 314 1.15 0.04 4.42
N VAL A 315 1.83 -0.30 3.32
CA VAL A 315 2.37 0.68 2.37
C VAL A 315 1.67 0.51 1.03
N GLY A 316 0.76 1.43 0.73
CA GLY A 316 -0.03 1.44 -0.51
C GLY A 316 -1.09 0.34 -0.56
N ALA A 317 -0.71 -0.86 -0.99
CA ALA A 317 -1.59 -2.04 -0.99
C ALA A 317 -0.89 -3.28 -0.42
N VAL A 318 0.33 -3.12 0.09
CA VAL A 318 1.14 -4.21 0.62
C VAL A 318 1.11 -4.11 2.14
N SER A 319 0.71 -5.19 2.79
CA SER A 319 0.90 -5.38 4.23
C SER A 319 2.28 -6.01 4.40
N LEU A 320 3.23 -5.19 4.82
CA LEU A 320 4.65 -5.53 4.89
C LEU A 320 5.01 -5.86 6.34
N ALA A 321 5.16 -7.13 6.66
CA ALA A 321 5.72 -7.60 7.92
C ALA A 321 7.25 -7.50 7.90
N SER A 322 7.87 -7.33 9.06
CA SER A 322 9.33 -7.25 9.20
C SER A 322 9.85 -8.36 10.11
N GLY A 323 10.83 -9.12 9.62
CA GLY A 323 11.50 -10.18 10.35
C GLY A 323 10.61 -11.35 10.70
N ASP A 324 11.02 -12.05 11.75
CA ASP A 324 10.33 -13.23 12.26
C ASP A 324 9.14 -12.85 13.14
N PRO A 325 8.15 -13.73 13.32
CA PRO A 325 7.16 -13.55 14.37
C PRO A 325 7.85 -13.48 15.74
N ILE A 326 7.46 -12.51 16.56
CA ILE A 326 8.00 -12.33 17.91
C ILE A 326 7.29 -13.28 18.86
N GLY A 327 8.04 -14.06 19.64
CA GLY A 327 7.50 -14.95 20.67
C GLY A 327 7.79 -16.43 20.42
N ASP A 328 6.96 -17.29 21.00
CA ASP A 328 7.12 -18.75 20.97
C ASP A 328 6.91 -19.33 19.56
N PRO A 329 7.89 -20.05 18.98
CA PRO A 329 7.76 -20.70 17.66
C PRO A 329 6.54 -21.61 17.52
N GLU A 330 6.08 -22.26 18.60
CA GLU A 330 4.88 -23.09 18.56
C GLU A 330 3.62 -22.27 18.27
N ALA A 331 3.62 -20.99 18.64
CA ALA A 331 2.51 -20.07 18.43
C ALA A 331 2.63 -19.23 17.13
N TRP A 332 3.75 -19.31 16.41
CA TRP A 332 3.96 -18.59 15.14
C TRP A 332 2.87 -18.89 14.10
N PRO A 333 2.45 -20.14 13.84
CA PRO A 333 1.38 -20.44 12.89
C PRO A 333 0.10 -19.64 13.17
N GLY A 334 -0.27 -19.53 14.45
CA GLY A 334 -1.45 -18.79 14.87
C GLY A 334 -1.35 -17.28 14.62
N ALA A 335 -0.17 -16.69 14.78
CA ALA A 335 0.07 -15.28 14.45
C ALA A 335 0.06 -15.04 12.93
N ILE A 336 0.69 -15.95 12.17
CA ILE A 336 0.73 -15.91 10.69
C ILE A 336 -0.68 -15.98 10.12
N ASP A 337 -1.50 -16.93 10.58
CA ASP A 337 -2.88 -17.07 10.10
C ASP A 337 -3.74 -15.86 10.42
N ALA A 338 -3.59 -15.28 11.62
CA ALA A 338 -4.30 -14.07 12.02
C ALA A 338 -3.91 -12.89 11.13
N TRP A 339 -2.61 -12.69 10.87
CA TRP A 339 -2.12 -11.63 9.99
C TRP A 339 -2.55 -11.84 8.53
N LEU A 340 -2.50 -13.07 8.01
CA LEU A 340 -2.98 -13.36 6.66
C LEU A 340 -4.50 -13.18 6.54
N ALA A 341 -5.26 -13.46 7.61
CA ALA A 341 -6.70 -13.19 7.65
C ALA A 341 -6.99 -11.67 7.62
N GLU A 342 -6.22 -10.89 8.35
CA GLU A 342 -6.26 -9.43 8.33
C GLU A 342 -5.95 -8.88 6.91
N ALA A 343 -4.87 -9.35 6.29
CA ALA A 343 -4.50 -8.98 4.93
C ALA A 343 -5.61 -9.33 3.93
N ARG A 344 -6.24 -10.51 4.05
CA ARG A 344 -7.40 -10.91 3.23
C ARG A 344 -8.61 -9.99 3.46
N ARG A 345 -8.90 -9.62 4.71
CA ARG A 345 -10.04 -8.75 5.08
C ARG A 345 -9.93 -7.37 4.44
N HIS A 346 -8.72 -6.84 4.29
CA HIS A 346 -8.47 -5.53 3.68
C HIS A 346 -8.02 -5.59 2.21
N ALA A 347 -7.93 -6.80 1.64
CA ALA A 347 -7.35 -7.07 0.32
C ALA A 347 -5.94 -6.47 0.16
N TRP A 348 -5.14 -6.52 1.22
CA TRP A 348 -3.72 -6.23 1.18
C TRP A 348 -2.94 -7.42 0.62
N ILE A 349 -1.84 -7.12 -0.05
CA ILE A 349 -0.86 -8.10 -0.50
C ILE A 349 0.07 -8.37 0.68
N PRO A 350 0.06 -9.58 1.29
CA PRO A 350 0.99 -9.90 2.36
C PRO A 350 2.40 -10.09 1.80
N ALA A 351 3.38 -9.51 2.48
CA ALA A 351 4.80 -9.74 2.24
C ALA A 351 5.56 -9.64 3.56
N VAL A 352 6.65 -10.41 3.69
CA VAL A 352 7.55 -10.36 4.86
C VAL A 352 8.94 -10.01 4.37
N MET A 353 9.58 -9.03 5.00
CA MET A 353 10.95 -8.64 4.67
C MET A 353 11.89 -9.03 5.81
N GLY A 354 13.00 -9.69 5.46
CA GLY A 354 14.08 -9.97 6.40
C GLY A 354 13.82 -11.18 7.30
N ALA A 355 12.93 -12.10 6.91
CA ALA A 355 12.68 -13.31 7.68
C ALA A 355 13.92 -14.21 7.69
N SER A 356 14.21 -14.86 8.82
CA SER A 356 15.20 -15.93 8.92
C SER A 356 14.77 -17.15 8.10
N GLU A 357 15.68 -18.12 7.96
CA GLU A 357 15.36 -19.42 7.34
C GLU A 357 14.33 -20.22 8.16
N GLU A 358 14.41 -20.15 9.49
CA GLU A 358 13.46 -20.84 10.41
C GLU A 358 12.04 -20.31 10.20
N ALA A 359 11.85 -19.00 10.31
CA ALA A 359 10.53 -18.38 10.09
C ALA A 359 10.07 -18.52 8.64
N GLY A 360 11.00 -18.40 7.67
CA GLY A 360 10.72 -18.63 6.25
C GLY A 360 10.08 -19.98 5.98
N THR A 361 10.58 -21.03 6.66
CA THR A 361 10.01 -22.38 6.57
C THR A 361 8.59 -22.45 7.12
N VAL A 362 8.31 -21.76 8.23
CA VAL A 362 6.96 -21.71 8.82
C VAL A 362 6.02 -20.94 7.89
N TYR A 363 6.38 -19.73 7.45
CA TYR A 363 5.60 -18.94 6.51
C TYR A 363 5.29 -19.69 5.20
N ALA A 364 6.22 -20.51 4.71
CA ALA A 364 6.01 -21.32 3.51
C ALA A 364 4.86 -22.32 3.66
N ARG A 365 4.69 -22.90 4.86
CA ARG A 365 3.55 -23.78 5.18
C ARG A 365 2.21 -23.05 5.14
N HIS A 366 2.20 -21.72 5.28
CA HIS A 366 1.02 -20.87 5.16
C HIS A 366 0.83 -20.25 3.76
N GLY A 367 1.56 -20.75 2.75
CA GLY A 367 1.36 -20.40 1.34
C GLY A 367 2.11 -19.15 0.88
N LEU A 368 3.22 -18.81 1.53
CA LEU A 368 4.16 -17.80 1.03
C LEU A 368 5.36 -18.49 0.37
N ASP A 369 5.76 -18.01 -0.81
CA ASP A 369 7.03 -18.39 -1.43
C ASP A 369 8.16 -17.55 -0.84
N ALA A 370 9.37 -18.11 -0.83
CA ALA A 370 10.57 -17.44 -0.35
C ALA A 370 11.51 -17.05 -1.49
N LEU A 371 12.06 -15.85 -1.38
CA LEU A 371 13.11 -15.34 -2.24
C LEU A 371 14.22 -14.80 -1.35
N GLU A 372 15.43 -15.28 -1.55
CA GLU A 372 16.57 -14.81 -0.78
C GLU A 372 16.80 -13.32 -1.04
N LEU A 373 16.81 -12.56 0.05
CA LEU A 373 16.91 -11.11 0.03
C LEU A 373 18.36 -10.67 0.18
N GLY A 374 19.18 -11.39 0.95
CA GLY A 374 20.56 -11.04 1.30
C GLY A 374 20.99 -11.73 2.59
N ASP A 375 22.06 -11.24 3.20
CA ASP A 375 22.62 -11.85 4.41
C ASP A 375 22.91 -10.81 5.49
N GLU A 376 22.67 -11.19 6.74
CA GLU A 376 23.07 -10.43 7.90
C GLU A 376 24.50 -10.76 8.32
N ALA A 377 25.26 -9.74 8.70
CA ALA A 377 26.63 -9.89 9.19
C ALA A 377 26.66 -9.98 10.72
N ILE A 378 26.84 -11.18 11.27
CA ILE A 378 26.92 -11.42 12.71
C ILE A 378 28.37 -11.69 13.11
N VAL A 379 28.89 -10.94 14.06
CA VAL A 379 30.21 -11.17 14.64
C VAL A 379 30.03 -11.85 16.00
N ASP A 380 30.59 -13.04 16.13
CA ASP A 380 30.75 -13.70 17.43
C ASP A 380 31.98 -13.11 18.14
N ILE A 381 31.79 -12.67 19.39
CA ILE A 381 32.85 -12.04 20.17
C ILE A 381 33.96 -13.05 20.50
N ALA A 382 33.64 -14.32 20.70
CA ALA A 382 34.62 -15.35 21.04
C ALA A 382 35.61 -15.61 19.89
N ASP A 383 35.14 -15.47 18.64
CA ASP A 383 35.94 -15.71 17.43
C ASP A 383 36.63 -14.45 16.90
N PHE A 384 36.32 -13.27 17.46
CA PHE A 384 36.86 -12.02 16.98
C PHE A 384 38.32 -11.81 17.41
N THR A 385 39.19 -11.53 16.45
CA THR A 385 40.57 -11.10 16.70
C THR A 385 40.99 -10.03 15.70
N LEU A 386 41.81 -9.08 16.15
CA LEU A 386 42.47 -8.10 15.28
C LEU A 386 43.76 -8.62 14.64
N GLU A 387 44.20 -9.82 15.01
CA GLU A 387 45.43 -10.40 14.54
C GLU A 387 45.31 -11.02 13.15
N GLY A 388 46.45 -11.35 12.55
CA GLY A 388 46.52 -12.01 11.25
C GLY A 388 46.46 -11.07 10.04
N ARG A 389 46.71 -11.67 8.87
CA ARG A 389 46.77 -11.01 7.56
C ARG A 389 45.41 -10.45 7.10
N PRO A 390 44.28 -11.16 7.23
CA PRO A 390 42.97 -10.65 6.79
C PRO A 390 42.57 -9.34 7.51
N MET A 391 42.92 -9.21 8.79
CA MET A 391 42.57 -8.04 9.61
C MET A 391 43.49 -6.83 9.42
N ARG A 392 44.49 -6.91 8.52
CA ARG A 392 45.48 -5.83 8.32
C ARG A 392 44.83 -4.47 8.05
N VAL A 393 43.80 -4.43 7.20
CA VAL A 393 43.12 -3.17 6.83
C VAL A 393 42.38 -2.58 8.02
N VAL A 394 41.61 -3.40 8.74
CA VAL A 394 40.85 -2.99 9.93
C VAL A 394 41.80 -2.52 11.04
N ARG A 395 42.88 -3.28 11.29
CA ARG A 395 43.91 -2.93 12.28
C ARG A 395 44.66 -1.64 11.92
N GLN A 396 44.93 -1.39 10.64
CA GLN A 396 45.54 -0.14 10.19
C GLN A 396 44.61 1.06 10.39
N ALA A 397 43.32 0.90 10.07
CA ALA A 397 42.31 1.94 10.31
C ALA A 397 42.16 2.24 11.80
N HIS A 398 42.00 1.21 12.64
CA HIS A 398 41.92 1.33 14.09
C HIS A 398 43.13 2.07 14.68
N ASN A 399 44.36 1.64 14.34
CA ASN A 399 45.57 2.27 14.85
C ASN A 399 45.76 3.71 14.34
N ARG A 400 45.30 4.04 13.13
CA ARG A 400 45.37 5.42 12.61
C ARG A 400 44.48 6.35 13.41
N VAL A 401 43.21 5.98 13.59
CA VAL A 401 42.23 6.79 14.33
C VAL A 401 42.64 6.92 15.80
N LYS A 402 43.10 5.83 16.42
CA LYS A 402 43.66 5.86 17.78
C LYS A 402 44.86 6.80 17.91
N ARG A 403 45.78 6.81 16.95
CA ARG A 403 46.94 7.73 16.93
C ARG A 403 46.54 9.20 16.73
N ALA A 404 45.39 9.45 16.10
CA ALA A 404 44.83 10.78 15.94
C ALA A 404 44.11 11.30 17.21
N GLY A 405 44.16 10.56 18.32
CA GLY A 405 43.63 11.00 19.62
C GLY A 405 42.14 10.71 19.85
N TYR A 406 41.49 9.98 18.95
CA TYR A 406 40.08 9.65 19.08
C TYR A 406 39.83 8.63 20.20
N THR A 407 38.74 8.80 20.94
CA THR A 407 38.30 7.89 22.00
C THR A 407 36.85 7.44 21.78
N VAL A 408 36.48 6.29 22.35
CA VAL A 408 35.11 5.75 22.27
C VAL A 408 34.53 5.56 23.68
N ARG A 409 33.39 6.19 23.93
CA ARG A 409 32.57 5.98 25.12
C ARG A 409 31.44 5.02 24.75
N ILE A 410 31.23 4.00 25.57
CA ILE A 410 30.18 2.99 25.39
C ILE A 410 29.30 3.01 26.64
N ARG A 411 28.01 3.30 26.48
CA ARG A 411 27.06 3.43 27.59
C ARG A 411 25.70 2.89 27.19
N ARG A 412 24.91 2.39 28.15
CA ARG A 412 23.49 2.14 27.91
C ARG A 412 22.76 3.48 27.81
N HIS A 413 21.64 3.52 27.09
CA HIS A 413 20.86 4.74 26.96
C HIS A 413 20.35 5.24 28.31
N GLU A 414 20.02 4.33 29.24
CA GLU A 414 19.60 4.66 30.60
C GLU A 414 20.71 5.31 31.46
N ASP A 415 21.98 5.14 31.09
CA ASP A 415 23.13 5.74 31.78
C ASP A 415 23.49 7.14 31.25
N ILE A 416 22.78 7.63 30.22
CA ILE A 416 23.06 8.91 29.58
C ILE A 416 22.06 9.96 30.10
N PRO A 417 22.54 11.05 30.72
CA PRO A 417 21.69 12.17 31.13
C PRO A 417 20.85 12.72 29.97
N ALA A 418 19.62 13.16 30.28
CA ALA A 418 18.65 13.55 29.24
C ALA A 418 19.12 14.74 28.38
N ASP A 419 19.83 15.70 28.99
CA ASP A 419 20.45 16.84 28.30
C ASP A 419 21.59 16.41 27.36
N GLU A 420 22.42 15.47 27.82
CA GLU A 420 23.47 14.89 26.99
C GLU A 420 22.87 14.07 25.84
N MET A 421 21.87 13.23 26.10
CA MET A 421 21.16 12.46 25.06
C MET A 421 20.53 13.39 24.00
N ALA A 422 19.91 14.49 24.43
CA ALA A 422 19.35 15.48 23.51
C ALA A 422 20.43 16.10 22.60
N HIS A 423 21.61 16.41 23.15
CA HIS A 423 22.75 16.88 22.37
C HIS A 423 23.23 15.82 21.36
N LEU A 424 23.33 14.55 21.76
CA LEU A 424 23.72 13.46 20.86
C LEU A 424 22.71 13.26 19.72
N ILE A 425 21.42 13.34 20.02
CA ILE A 425 20.35 13.27 19.01
C ILE A 425 20.49 14.43 18.01
N ASP A 426 20.67 15.66 18.47
CA ASP A 426 20.87 16.83 17.60
C ASP A 426 22.07 16.64 16.65
N ARG A 427 23.20 16.12 17.16
CA ARG A 427 24.38 15.79 16.34
C ARG A 427 24.09 14.69 15.33
N ALA A 428 23.43 13.60 15.75
CA ALA A 428 23.04 12.51 14.87
C ALA A 428 22.11 12.98 13.74
N ASP A 429 21.23 13.94 14.04
CA ASP A 429 20.31 14.58 13.12
C ASP A 429 21.04 15.50 12.13
N HIS A 430 22.02 16.27 12.59
CA HIS A 430 22.86 17.12 11.75
C HIS A 430 23.71 16.32 10.75
N TRP A 431 24.21 15.15 11.17
CA TRP A 431 24.97 14.24 10.31
C TRP A 431 24.10 13.35 9.40
N ARG A 432 22.78 13.54 9.41
CA ARG A 432 21.86 12.76 8.59
C ARG A 432 21.95 13.15 7.11
N ASP A 433 22.11 12.15 6.25
CA ASP A 433 21.98 12.32 4.80
C ASP A 433 20.51 12.30 4.35
N GLY A 434 19.89 13.48 4.30
CA GLY A 434 18.54 13.71 3.79
C GLY A 434 17.49 14.04 4.86
N ALA A 435 16.29 14.46 4.44
CA ALA A 435 15.25 15.02 5.32
C ALA A 435 14.41 13.98 6.10
N THR A 436 14.48 12.69 5.76
CA THR A 436 13.67 11.64 6.40
C THR A 436 14.53 10.51 6.94
N GLU A 437 14.20 10.03 8.14
CA GLU A 437 14.81 8.84 8.71
C GLU A 437 14.56 7.61 7.82
N ARG A 438 15.65 6.94 7.46
CA ARG A 438 15.64 5.70 6.66
C ARG A 438 15.48 4.50 7.59
N GLY A 439 14.84 3.45 7.08
CA GLY A 439 14.71 2.16 7.73
C GLY A 439 13.28 1.83 8.15
N PHE A 440 12.90 0.56 7.98
CA PHE A 440 11.64 -0.03 8.43
C PHE A 440 11.87 -1.36 9.14
N SER A 441 12.56 -2.30 8.49
CA SER A 441 12.79 -3.64 9.04
C SER A 441 14.00 -3.67 9.98
N MET A 442 14.87 -2.66 9.89
CA MET A 442 16.21 -2.65 10.49
C MET A 442 16.58 -1.27 11.06
N ALA A 443 15.57 -0.49 11.44
CA ALA A 443 15.75 0.76 12.16
C ALA A 443 14.58 1.00 13.10
N LEU A 444 14.86 1.31 14.35
CA LEU A 444 13.88 1.60 15.39
C LEU A 444 13.28 3.00 15.22
N GLY A 445 14.08 3.96 14.73
CA GLY A 445 13.63 5.30 14.36
C GLY A 445 13.11 6.15 15.52
N ARG A 446 13.64 5.93 16.73
CA ARG A 446 13.32 6.68 17.96
C ARG A 446 14.51 6.70 18.92
N LEU A 447 15.65 7.19 18.45
CA LEU A 447 16.87 7.27 19.26
C LEU A 447 16.61 8.03 20.56
N GLY A 448 17.05 7.48 21.69
CA GLY A 448 16.91 8.10 23.01
C GLY A 448 15.52 8.03 23.64
N ASP A 449 14.59 7.22 23.09
CA ASP A 449 13.30 6.99 23.74
C ASP A 449 13.49 6.40 25.16
N PRO A 450 12.83 6.95 26.20
CA PRO A 450 12.97 6.46 27.57
C PRO A 450 12.59 4.99 27.77
N GLY A 451 11.74 4.43 26.90
CA GLY A 451 11.39 3.01 26.91
C GLY A 451 12.51 2.09 26.40
N ASP A 452 13.57 2.64 25.81
CA ASP A 452 14.67 1.90 25.17
C ASP A 452 16.00 2.05 25.92
N GLY A 453 15.93 2.15 27.26
CA GLY A 453 17.09 2.32 28.15
C GLY A 453 18.20 1.26 27.97
N ARG A 454 17.83 0.01 27.61
CA ARG A 454 18.80 -1.09 27.38
C ARG A 454 19.58 -0.97 26.07
N CYS A 455 19.21 -0.07 25.15
CA CYS A 455 19.99 0.19 23.94
C CYS A 455 21.38 0.72 24.32
N VAL A 456 22.36 0.46 23.46
CA VAL A 456 23.77 0.82 23.71
C VAL A 456 24.19 1.90 22.73
N MET A 457 24.69 3.01 23.27
CA MET A 457 25.26 4.12 22.51
C MET A 457 26.78 4.01 22.52
N LEU A 458 27.38 4.12 21.33
CA LEU A 458 28.79 4.39 21.16
C LEU A 458 28.96 5.81 20.65
N GLU A 459 29.75 6.58 21.36
CA GLU A 459 30.12 7.93 21.01
C GLU A 459 31.62 7.98 20.74
N CYS A 460 32.00 8.39 19.53
CA CYS A 460 33.40 8.62 19.22
C CYS A 460 33.70 10.11 19.27
N ARG A 461 34.65 10.46 20.13
CA ARG A 461 35.13 11.82 20.34
C ARG A 461 36.54 12.00 19.80
N ASP A 462 36.84 13.18 19.26
CA ASP A 462 38.19 13.55 18.84
C ASP A 462 39.06 14.01 20.02
N GLY A 463 40.27 14.51 19.71
CA GLY A 463 41.21 15.01 20.71
C GLY A 463 40.75 16.26 21.47
N ASP A 464 39.74 16.97 20.95
CA ASP A 464 39.12 18.16 21.57
C ASP A 464 37.84 17.80 22.34
N ASP A 465 37.62 16.50 22.59
CA ASP A 465 36.45 15.91 23.24
C ASP A 465 35.13 16.22 22.53
N GLN A 466 35.15 16.51 21.22
CA GLN A 466 33.95 16.76 20.42
C GLN A 466 33.42 15.45 19.83
N PRO A 467 32.10 15.18 19.88
CA PRO A 467 31.53 14.02 19.23
C PRO A 467 31.67 14.17 17.70
N ARG A 468 32.25 13.14 17.07
CA ARG A 468 32.46 13.04 15.60
C ARG A 468 31.71 11.89 14.96
N ALA A 469 31.26 10.90 15.74
CA ALA A 469 30.41 9.83 15.25
C ALA A 469 29.60 9.17 16.37
N LEU A 470 28.45 8.61 15.99
CA LEU A 470 27.52 7.90 16.87
C LEU A 470 27.10 6.58 16.24
N LEU A 471 27.14 5.52 17.04
CA LEU A 471 26.48 4.24 16.76
C LEU A 471 25.47 3.96 17.86
N SER A 472 24.27 3.52 17.49
CA SER A 472 23.31 2.98 18.47
C SER A 472 22.95 1.55 18.10
N PHE A 473 22.90 0.70 19.12
CA PHE A 473 22.57 -0.72 19.01
C PHE A 473 21.36 -1.03 19.87
N VAL A 474 20.44 -1.81 19.31
CA VAL A 474 19.29 -2.36 20.05
C VAL A 474 19.63 -3.71 20.68
N PRO A 475 18.97 -4.09 21.78
CA PRO A 475 19.15 -5.40 22.39
C PRO A 475 18.73 -6.55 21.47
N TRP A 476 19.56 -7.58 21.40
CA TRP A 476 19.22 -8.88 20.82
C TRP A 476 19.28 -9.94 21.92
N GLY A 477 18.14 -10.15 22.59
CA GLY A 477 18.10 -10.92 23.83
C GLY A 477 18.96 -10.30 24.94
N GLU A 478 19.49 -11.14 25.83
CA GLU A 478 20.31 -10.70 26.96
C GLU A 478 21.79 -10.46 26.57
N HIS A 479 22.31 -11.23 25.61
CA HIS A 479 23.75 -11.27 25.28
C HIS A 479 24.07 -10.82 23.85
N GLY A 480 23.14 -10.16 23.17
CA GLY A 480 23.32 -9.73 21.78
C GLY A 480 23.05 -8.24 21.59
N LEU A 481 23.69 -7.66 20.58
CA LEU A 481 23.41 -6.31 20.09
C LEU A 481 23.15 -6.33 18.58
N SER A 482 22.28 -5.45 18.10
CA SER A 482 21.98 -5.29 16.68
C SER A 482 22.03 -3.83 16.28
N LEU A 483 22.75 -3.51 15.20
CA LEU A 483 23.02 -2.14 14.79
C LEU A 483 21.76 -1.44 14.28
N ASP A 484 21.33 -0.39 14.98
CA ASP A 484 20.17 0.44 14.65
C ASP A 484 20.56 1.71 13.88
N LEU A 485 21.50 2.47 14.46
CA LEU A 485 21.89 3.77 13.93
C LEU A 485 23.39 3.83 13.70
N MET A 486 23.77 4.41 12.56
CA MET A 486 25.14 4.74 12.22
C MET A 486 25.21 6.15 11.62
N ARG A 487 25.87 7.07 12.35
CA ARG A 487 26.05 8.47 11.95
C ARG A 487 27.48 8.91 12.20
N ARG A 488 28.01 9.72 11.29
CA ARG A 488 29.35 10.31 11.41
C ARG A 488 29.38 11.68 10.79
N ASP A 489 30.25 12.52 11.33
CA ASP A 489 30.64 13.76 10.71
C ASP A 489 31.28 13.47 9.34
N ARG A 490 31.02 14.34 8.36
CA ARG A 490 31.61 14.24 7.02
C ARG A 490 33.10 14.59 7.06
N ASP A 491 33.49 15.46 7.97
CA ASP A 491 34.86 15.94 8.14
C ASP A 491 35.65 15.08 9.16
N CYS A 492 35.26 13.82 9.34
CA CYS A 492 35.92 12.92 10.28
C CYS A 492 37.11 12.17 9.66
N GLU A 493 38.02 11.67 10.50
CA GLU A 493 39.14 10.84 10.07
C GLU A 493 38.63 9.58 9.35
N ASN A 494 39.33 9.16 8.28
CA ASN A 494 38.97 7.95 7.56
C ASN A 494 39.20 6.73 8.47
N GLY A 495 38.26 5.79 8.49
CA GLY A 495 38.33 4.61 9.34
C GLY A 495 37.63 4.78 10.69
N LEU A 496 36.93 5.89 10.93
CA LEU A 496 36.26 6.14 12.21
C LEU A 496 35.21 5.08 12.54
N MET A 497 34.45 4.60 11.56
CA MET A 497 33.47 3.53 11.78
C MET A 497 34.14 2.20 12.12
N GLU A 498 35.23 1.87 11.42
CA GLU A 498 36.09 0.72 11.72
C GLU A 498 36.57 0.77 13.15
N TYR A 499 37.07 1.93 13.58
CA TYR A 499 37.54 2.15 14.95
C TYR A 499 36.43 1.90 15.97
N MET A 500 35.25 2.51 15.80
CA MET A 500 34.12 2.35 16.73
C MET A 500 33.63 0.90 16.84
N VAL A 501 33.45 0.21 15.70
CA VAL A 501 33.02 -1.19 15.70
C VAL A 501 34.06 -2.08 16.38
N VAL A 502 35.36 -1.86 16.11
CA VAL A 502 36.42 -2.62 16.77
C VAL A 502 36.45 -2.36 18.28
N GLU A 503 36.32 -1.11 18.73
CA GLU A 503 36.27 -0.78 20.15
C GLU A 503 35.08 -1.44 20.86
N LEU A 504 33.92 -1.53 20.19
CA LEU A 504 32.78 -2.30 20.71
C LEU A 504 33.13 -3.78 20.85
N LEU A 505 33.67 -4.41 19.80
CA LEU A 505 33.96 -5.84 19.80
C LEU A 505 35.03 -6.20 20.85
N LEU A 506 36.04 -5.35 21.05
CA LEU A 506 37.07 -5.54 22.06
C LEU A 506 36.55 -5.37 23.50
N ARG A 507 35.54 -4.53 23.71
CA ARG A 507 34.98 -4.20 25.04
C ARG A 507 33.59 -4.82 25.27
N ALA A 508 33.14 -5.69 24.37
CA ALA A 508 31.82 -6.32 24.44
C ALA A 508 31.64 -7.15 25.72
N GLY A 509 32.72 -7.73 26.23
CA GLY A 509 32.75 -8.47 27.50
C GLY A 509 32.33 -7.62 28.71
N ASP A 510 32.68 -6.32 28.72
CA ASP A 510 32.28 -5.39 29.80
C ASP A 510 30.76 -5.20 29.86
N LEU A 511 30.06 -5.45 28.75
CA LEU A 511 28.62 -5.31 28.59
C LEU A 511 27.86 -6.64 28.69
N GLY A 512 28.57 -7.77 28.85
CA GLY A 512 27.98 -9.11 28.81
C GLY A 512 27.50 -9.53 27.41
N VAL A 513 28.04 -8.92 26.36
CA VAL A 513 27.66 -9.16 24.95
C VAL A 513 28.54 -10.25 24.35
N GLN A 514 27.90 -11.23 23.71
CA GLN A 514 28.54 -12.37 23.05
C GLN A 514 28.44 -12.32 21.52
N ARG A 515 27.43 -11.61 20.98
CA ARG A 515 27.21 -11.51 19.53
C ARG A 515 26.77 -10.10 19.14
N VAL A 516 27.26 -9.62 18.01
CA VAL A 516 26.90 -8.30 17.46
C VAL A 516 26.50 -8.45 16.00
N SER A 517 25.28 -8.02 15.67
CA SER A 517 24.86 -7.84 14.28
C SER A 517 25.26 -6.45 13.78
N LEU A 518 26.00 -6.43 12.68
CA LEU A 518 26.42 -5.21 11.97
C LEU A 518 25.46 -4.84 10.82
N ASN A 519 24.20 -5.27 10.95
CA ASN A 519 23.12 -5.04 10.01
C ASN A 519 23.30 -5.82 8.68
N PHE A 520 22.30 -5.69 7.83
CA PHE A 520 22.03 -6.53 6.68
C PHE A 520 22.69 -6.03 5.39
N ALA A 521 23.31 -6.95 4.66
CA ALA A 521 23.74 -6.74 3.29
C ALA A 521 22.69 -7.34 2.33
N MET A 522 21.80 -6.48 1.84
CA MET A 522 20.87 -6.81 0.74
C MET A 522 21.64 -7.43 -0.46
N PHE A 523 21.14 -8.54 -1.00
CA PHE A 523 21.44 -9.13 -2.31
C PHE A 523 22.81 -9.80 -2.54
N ARG A 524 23.52 -10.30 -1.51
CA ARG A 524 24.76 -11.08 -1.71
C ARG A 524 24.56 -12.34 -2.57
N SER A 525 23.47 -13.07 -2.35
CA SER A 525 23.26 -14.39 -2.94
C SER A 525 23.15 -14.45 -4.47
N VAL A 526 22.74 -13.34 -5.09
CA VAL A 526 22.63 -13.23 -6.55
C VAL A 526 24.02 -13.17 -7.20
N PHE A 527 25.04 -12.69 -6.48
CA PHE A 527 26.42 -12.63 -6.97
C PHE A 527 27.18 -13.95 -6.76
N GLU A 528 26.87 -14.73 -5.73
CA GLU A 528 27.53 -16.03 -5.48
C GLU A 528 26.82 -17.23 -6.14
N ARG A 529 25.48 -17.26 -6.20
CA ARG A 529 24.72 -18.39 -6.78
C ARG A 529 24.34 -18.22 -8.25
N GLY A 530 24.49 -17.02 -8.81
CA GLY A 530 24.22 -16.72 -10.22
C GLY A 530 25.06 -17.51 -11.24
N ALA A 531 26.07 -18.25 -10.78
CA ALA A 531 26.96 -19.04 -11.63
C ALA A 531 26.58 -20.52 -11.77
N ARG A 532 25.57 -21.08 -11.06
CA ARG A 532 25.38 -22.55 -11.05
C ARG A 532 23.99 -23.15 -11.26
N LEU A 533 22.86 -22.44 -11.32
CA LEU A 533 21.54 -23.13 -11.47
C LEU A 533 20.56 -22.44 -12.43
N GLY A 534 19.88 -23.26 -13.26
CA GLY A 534 19.07 -22.89 -14.42
C GLY A 534 17.90 -21.93 -14.15
N ALA A 535 17.78 -20.90 -14.99
CA ALA A 535 16.94 -19.73 -14.77
C ALA A 535 15.44 -19.94 -15.07
N GLY A 536 14.63 -20.06 -14.02
CA GLY A 536 13.17 -19.88 -14.11
C GLY A 536 12.76 -18.41 -14.43
N PRO A 537 11.51 -18.16 -14.87
CA PRO A 537 11.01 -16.81 -15.18
C PRO A 537 11.08 -15.82 -14.00
N VAL A 538 10.94 -16.32 -12.78
CA VAL A 538 10.99 -15.52 -11.53
C VAL A 538 12.37 -14.88 -11.33
N LEU A 539 13.44 -15.65 -11.54
CA LEU A 539 14.81 -15.17 -11.37
C LEU A 539 15.18 -14.12 -12.43
N ARG A 540 14.62 -14.22 -13.64
CA ARG A 540 14.80 -13.21 -14.72
C ARG A 540 14.10 -11.89 -14.40
N LEU A 541 12.84 -11.94 -13.95
CA LEU A 541 12.12 -10.75 -13.51
C LEU A 541 12.84 -10.10 -12.32
N TRP A 542 13.33 -10.91 -11.38
CA TRP A 542 14.10 -10.42 -10.24
C TRP A 542 15.41 -9.79 -10.65
N ARG A 543 16.17 -10.40 -11.56
CA ARG A 543 17.37 -9.79 -12.13
C ARG A 543 17.08 -8.43 -12.79
N SER A 544 15.93 -8.27 -13.47
CA SER A 544 15.54 -6.99 -14.04
C SER A 544 15.20 -5.93 -12.98
N VAL A 545 14.51 -6.32 -11.92
CA VAL A 545 14.23 -5.44 -10.76
C VAL A 545 15.54 -5.05 -10.08
N LEU A 546 16.46 -6.01 -9.91
CA LEU A 546 17.77 -5.80 -9.30
C LEU A 546 18.69 -4.91 -10.13
N THR A 547 18.80 -5.09 -11.45
CA THR A 547 19.59 -4.20 -12.32
C THR A 547 19.04 -2.78 -12.34
N PHE A 548 17.71 -2.64 -12.21
CA PHE A 548 17.05 -1.35 -12.07
C PHE A 548 17.41 -0.69 -10.73
N PHE A 549 17.36 -1.43 -9.61
CA PHE A 549 17.74 -0.91 -8.29
C PHE A 549 19.25 -0.77 -8.06
N SER A 550 20.11 -1.55 -8.73
CA SER A 550 21.57 -1.50 -8.60
C SER A 550 22.18 -0.22 -9.20
N ARG A 551 21.48 0.44 -10.13
CA ARG A 551 21.85 1.80 -10.59
C ARG A 551 21.63 2.88 -9.52
N TRP A 552 20.81 2.59 -8.51
CA TRP A 552 20.53 3.49 -7.38
C TRP A 552 21.12 3.01 -6.06
N TRP A 553 21.79 1.85 -6.03
CA TRP A 553 22.26 1.22 -4.80
C TRP A 553 23.71 0.73 -4.92
N GLN A 554 24.62 1.32 -4.13
CA GLN A 554 25.99 0.84 -3.92
C GLN A 554 26.00 -0.42 -3.04
N ILE A 555 25.38 -1.52 -3.51
CA ILE A 555 25.20 -2.79 -2.74
C ILE A 555 26.56 -3.35 -2.30
N GLU A 556 27.56 -3.18 -3.16
CA GLU A 556 28.91 -3.68 -2.96
C GLU A 556 29.66 -2.96 -1.82
N SER A 557 29.34 -1.70 -1.52
CA SER A 557 30.03 -0.95 -0.46
C SER A 557 29.65 -1.43 0.94
N LEU A 558 28.37 -1.73 1.17
CA LEU A 558 27.87 -2.28 2.45
C LEU A 558 28.42 -3.69 2.70
N TYR A 559 28.40 -4.55 1.69
CA TYR A 559 28.98 -5.89 1.79
C TYR A 559 30.47 -5.83 2.14
N ARG A 560 31.27 -5.05 1.39
CA ARG A 560 32.70 -4.88 1.66
C ARG A 560 32.96 -4.25 3.03
N ALA A 561 32.09 -3.34 3.47
CA ALA A 561 32.18 -2.71 4.78
C ALA A 561 31.99 -3.71 5.92
N ASN A 562 31.14 -4.74 5.78
CA ASN A 562 30.93 -5.72 6.86
C ASN A 562 31.84 -6.95 6.73
N ALA A 563 32.17 -7.39 5.51
CA ALA A 563 33.02 -8.56 5.27
C ALA A 563 34.41 -8.46 5.93
N LYS A 564 34.91 -7.24 6.14
CA LYS A 564 36.21 -6.99 6.79
C LYS A 564 36.28 -7.44 8.25
N TYR A 565 35.15 -7.64 8.93
CA TYR A 565 35.09 -8.13 10.31
C TYR A 565 34.96 -9.66 10.42
N ARG A 566 34.99 -10.37 9.27
CA ARG A 566 34.81 -11.83 9.19
C ARG A 566 33.54 -12.32 9.90
N PRO A 567 32.36 -11.75 9.61
CA PRO A 567 31.12 -12.18 10.22
C PRO A 567 30.73 -13.60 9.78
N VAL A 568 29.95 -14.28 10.62
CA VAL A 568 29.03 -15.33 10.22
C VAL A 568 27.89 -14.68 9.44
N TRP A 569 27.60 -15.21 8.27
CA TRP A 569 26.54 -14.70 7.40
C TRP A 569 25.27 -15.50 7.60
N GLU A 570 24.18 -14.84 8.00
CA GLU A 570 22.87 -15.46 8.18
C GLU A 570 21.91 -15.02 7.06
N PRO A 571 21.36 -15.95 6.27
CA PRO A 571 20.52 -15.61 5.14
C PRO A 571 19.17 -15.06 5.59
N ARG A 572 18.72 -13.98 4.96
CA ARG A 572 17.38 -13.42 5.16
C ARG A 572 16.56 -13.45 3.87
N PHE A 573 15.26 -13.62 4.02
CA PHE A 573 14.33 -13.87 2.94
C PHE A 573 13.24 -12.80 2.82
N LEU A 574 12.85 -12.53 1.57
CA LEU A 574 11.61 -11.87 1.21
C LEU A 574 10.55 -12.95 0.96
N LEU A 575 9.45 -12.89 1.68
CA LEU A 575 8.35 -13.84 1.55
C LEU A 575 7.15 -13.17 0.86
N PHE A 576 6.52 -13.87 -0.07
CA PHE A 576 5.43 -13.32 -0.89
C PHE A 576 4.41 -14.40 -1.29
N ALA A 577 3.13 -14.03 -1.40
CA ALA A 577 2.09 -15.01 -1.78
C ALA A 577 2.03 -15.29 -3.29
N LYS A 578 2.39 -14.30 -4.12
CA LYS A 578 2.33 -14.40 -5.59
C LYS A 578 3.49 -13.66 -6.25
N SER A 579 4.17 -14.31 -7.18
CA SER A 579 5.28 -13.71 -7.93
C SER A 579 4.87 -12.46 -8.73
N SER A 580 3.62 -12.37 -9.17
CA SER A 580 3.08 -11.20 -9.87
C SER A 580 3.01 -9.93 -9.03
N ASP A 581 3.12 -10.05 -7.70
CA ASP A 581 3.06 -8.93 -6.77
C ASP A 581 4.45 -8.41 -6.35
N ILE A 582 5.52 -9.14 -6.67
CA ILE A 582 6.91 -8.77 -6.36
C ILE A 582 7.24 -7.30 -6.74
N PRO A 583 6.87 -6.77 -7.92
CA PRO A 583 7.16 -5.36 -8.23
C PRO A 583 6.49 -4.36 -7.27
N ARG A 584 5.26 -4.67 -6.82
CA ARG A 584 4.54 -3.83 -5.85
C ARG A 584 5.16 -3.94 -4.47
N ILE A 585 5.58 -5.14 -4.09
CA ILE A 585 6.28 -5.41 -2.84
C ILE A 585 7.62 -4.66 -2.82
N GLY A 586 8.39 -4.69 -3.92
CA GLY A 586 9.64 -3.93 -4.04
C GLY A 586 9.43 -2.41 -3.92
N LEU A 587 8.40 -1.85 -4.55
CA LEU A 587 8.07 -0.43 -4.41
C LEU A 587 7.63 -0.06 -2.99
N ALA A 588 6.82 -0.92 -2.36
CA ALA A 588 6.36 -0.72 -0.98
C ALA A 588 7.54 -0.81 0.01
N SER A 589 8.44 -1.76 -0.21
CA SER A 589 9.69 -1.97 0.54
C SER A 589 10.59 -0.75 0.46
N ALA A 590 10.87 -0.25 -0.75
CA ALA A 590 11.69 0.93 -0.95
C ALA A 590 11.09 2.20 -0.31
N ARG A 591 9.76 2.31 -0.26
CA ARG A 591 9.07 3.41 0.45
C ARG A 591 9.12 3.24 1.96
N ALA A 592 8.92 2.02 2.47
CA ALA A 592 8.95 1.73 3.90
C ALA A 592 10.32 2.03 4.48
N GLU A 593 11.38 1.55 3.82
CA GLU A 593 12.76 1.77 4.22
C GLU A 593 13.26 3.22 3.97
N GLY A 594 12.42 4.11 3.43
CA GLY A 594 12.77 5.53 3.24
C GLY A 594 13.67 5.85 2.04
N PHE A 595 13.79 4.92 1.08
CA PHE A 595 14.62 5.09 -0.13
C PHE A 595 13.89 5.84 -1.26
N LEU A 596 12.56 5.92 -1.20
CA LEU A 596 11.74 6.69 -2.13
C LEU A 596 10.96 7.77 -1.38
N THR A 597 11.57 8.95 -1.27
CA THR A 597 10.86 10.18 -0.91
C THR A 597 10.18 10.72 -2.17
N LEU A 598 8.85 10.69 -2.22
CA LEU A 598 8.13 11.43 -3.26
C LEU A 598 8.36 12.93 -3.03
N PRO A 599 8.56 13.75 -4.07
CA PRO A 599 8.65 15.20 -3.91
C PRO A 599 7.39 15.69 -3.19
N VAL A 600 7.58 16.29 -2.02
CA VAL A 600 6.51 16.95 -1.28
C VAL A 600 6.38 18.35 -1.87
N ILE A 601 5.36 18.55 -2.70
CA ILE A 601 4.98 19.91 -3.10
C ILE A 601 4.38 20.56 -1.85
N GLY A 602 5.12 21.47 -1.20
CA GLY A 602 4.56 22.39 -0.20
C GLY A 602 5.34 22.63 1.09
N GLU A 603 6.44 21.94 1.38
CA GLU A 603 7.28 22.31 2.55
C GLU A 603 8.28 23.38 2.13
N ARG A 604 8.03 24.62 2.60
CA ARG A 604 9.03 25.69 2.56
C ARG A 604 10.24 25.23 3.34
N SER A 605 11.35 25.06 2.63
CA SER A 605 12.69 25.04 3.19
C SER A 605 12.91 26.30 4.03
N GLN A 606 12.81 26.19 5.35
CA GLN A 606 13.48 27.15 6.22
C GLN A 606 14.96 26.75 6.24
N GLN A 607 15.71 27.32 5.30
CA GLN A 607 17.15 27.47 5.43
C GLN A 607 17.39 28.60 6.44
N SER A 608 17.99 28.27 7.57
CA SER A 608 18.90 29.15 8.32
C SER A 608 19.82 28.29 9.17
#